data_AF-A0A8T6LUE1-F1
#
_entry.id   AF-A0A8T6LUE1-F1
#
_cell.length_a   1.000
_cell.length_b   1.000
_cell.length_c   1.000
_cell.angle_alpha   90.00
_cell.angle_beta   90.00
_cell.angle_gamma   90.00
#
_symmetry.space_group_name_H-M   'P 1'
#
loop_
_entity.id
_entity.type
_entity.pdbx_description
1 polymer ?
#
loop_
_entity_poly.entity_id
_entity_poly.type
_entity_poly.pdbx_seq_one_letter_code
_entity_poly.pdbx_strand_id
1 'polypeptide(L)'
;MFRMVFGTGRQTTWLLTRLTTIDEQLPQGAPTSTMIANLLLALPVDEPTNRRAAECAVNYSRFVDDIAFSGSKSAKLISPTAKEISRAGLRTWRSSRKLKITPHSQRQEVTGYTVNSRNGPSIARYKRDKIRAAIHGLKFIQRKDDLDKALRSIEGRINHVQEVNPGSARRMRRQLEKTLKARANIVLGIGAR
;
A
#
# COMPACT_ATOMS: atom_id res chain seq x y z
N MET A 1 -3.45 -26.90 3.02
CA MET A 1 -4.42 -25.77 2.98
C MET A 1 -5.77 -26.18 2.37
N PHE A 2 -5.87 -26.51 1.07
CA PHE A 2 -7.17 -26.75 0.40
C PHE A 2 -8.07 -27.78 1.11
N ARG A 3 -7.50 -28.89 1.57
CA ARG A 3 -8.24 -29.89 2.37
C ARG A 3 -8.79 -29.32 3.68
N MET A 4 -8.03 -28.48 4.38
CA MET A 4 -8.43 -27.89 5.66
C MET A 4 -9.49 -26.81 5.47
N VAL A 5 -9.33 -25.95 4.45
CA VAL A 5 -10.21 -24.80 4.23
C VAL A 5 -11.51 -25.20 3.56
N PHE A 6 -11.46 -26.12 2.59
CA PHE A 6 -12.61 -26.47 1.74
C PHE A 6 -13.11 -27.90 1.95
N GLY A 7 -12.53 -28.68 2.87
CA GLY A 7 -12.94 -30.08 3.10
C GLY A 7 -12.71 -31.01 1.91
N THR A 8 -11.85 -30.62 0.96
CA THR A 8 -11.68 -31.35 -0.31
C THR A 8 -10.97 -32.70 -0.15
N GLY A 9 -11.33 -33.67 -0.99
CA GLY A 9 -10.69 -34.98 -1.07
C GLY A 9 -9.23 -34.91 -1.53
N ARG A 10 -8.49 -36.01 -1.33
CA ARG A 10 -7.04 -36.09 -1.62
C ARG A 10 -6.71 -35.75 -3.08
N GLN A 11 -7.46 -36.31 -4.02
CA GLN A 11 -7.25 -36.09 -5.46
C GLN A 11 -7.48 -34.63 -5.85
N THR A 12 -8.58 -34.03 -5.39
CA THR A 12 -8.90 -32.62 -5.63
C THR A 12 -7.84 -31.70 -5.03
N THR A 13 -7.42 -31.94 -3.78
CA THR A 13 -6.34 -31.16 -3.16
C THR A 13 -5.05 -31.25 -3.96
N TRP A 14 -4.65 -32.46 -4.38
CA TRP A 14 -3.43 -32.66 -5.16
C TRP A 14 -3.47 -31.92 -6.50
N LEU A 15 -4.59 -32.00 -7.21
CA LEU A 15 -4.79 -31.31 -8.48
C LEU A 15 -4.75 -29.79 -8.31
N LEU A 16 -5.49 -29.25 -7.34
CA LEU A 16 -5.51 -27.81 -7.06
C LEU A 16 -4.12 -27.28 -6.70
N THR A 17 -3.36 -28.02 -5.89
CA THR A 17 -1.96 -27.65 -5.58
C THR A 17 -1.12 -27.62 -6.86
N ARG A 18 -1.15 -28.67 -7.68
CA ARG A 18 -0.38 -28.70 -8.94
C ARG A 18 -0.77 -27.61 -9.95
N LEU A 19 -2.03 -27.24 -10.01
CA LEU A 19 -2.50 -26.18 -10.92
C LEU A 19 -2.13 -24.76 -10.45
N THR A 20 -1.81 -24.59 -9.17
CA THR A 20 -1.64 -23.26 -8.56
C THR A 20 -0.24 -23.01 -8.03
N THR A 21 0.64 -24.02 -8.04
CA THR A 21 2.02 -23.90 -7.58
C THR A 21 2.99 -24.43 -8.63
N ILE A 22 4.16 -23.80 -8.71
CA ILE A 22 5.34 -24.26 -9.45
C ILE A 22 6.52 -24.25 -8.50
N ASP A 23 7.35 -25.29 -8.52
CA ASP A 23 8.52 -25.44 -7.62
C ASP A 23 8.20 -25.16 -6.15
N GLU A 24 7.06 -25.70 -5.70
CA GLU A 24 6.52 -25.55 -4.34
C GLU A 24 6.16 -24.10 -3.93
N GLN A 25 6.05 -23.20 -4.91
CA GLN A 25 5.79 -21.77 -4.72
C GLN A 25 4.59 -21.29 -5.53
N LEU A 26 3.98 -20.20 -5.08
CA LEU A 26 2.95 -19.52 -5.86
C LEU A 26 3.63 -18.70 -6.98
N PRO A 27 3.24 -18.89 -8.25
CA PRO A 27 3.83 -18.15 -9.35
C PRO A 27 3.49 -16.65 -9.25
N GLN A 28 4.48 -15.80 -9.50
CA GLN A 28 4.28 -14.35 -9.52
C GLN A 28 3.47 -13.95 -10.77
N GLY A 29 2.39 -13.18 -10.56
CA GLY A 29 1.53 -12.69 -11.65
C GLY A 29 0.37 -13.62 -12.03
N ALA A 30 0.31 -14.84 -11.48
CA ALA A 30 -0.88 -15.67 -11.66
C ALA A 30 -2.07 -15.08 -10.89
N PRO A 31 -3.28 -15.06 -11.50
CA PRO A 31 -4.45 -14.42 -10.91
C PRO A 31 -4.92 -15.09 -9.61
N THR A 32 -4.57 -16.35 -9.40
CA THR A 32 -4.95 -17.14 -8.22
C THR A 32 -4.01 -16.96 -7.03
N SER A 33 -2.76 -16.56 -7.28
CA SER A 33 -1.70 -16.53 -6.26
C SER A 33 -2.05 -15.66 -5.05
N THR A 34 -2.56 -14.45 -5.25
CA THR A 34 -2.91 -13.53 -4.15
C THR A 34 -4.00 -14.12 -3.25
N MET A 35 -5.01 -14.76 -3.84
CA MET A 35 -6.09 -15.38 -3.09
C MET A 35 -5.56 -16.56 -2.27
N ILE A 36 -4.73 -17.41 -2.87
CA ILE A 36 -4.16 -18.57 -2.19
C ILE A 36 -3.21 -18.16 -1.06
N ALA A 37 -2.39 -17.14 -1.26
CA ALA A 37 -1.54 -16.58 -0.21
C ALA A 37 -2.36 -16.09 0.99
N ASN A 38 -3.48 -15.41 0.74
CA ASN A 38 -4.36 -14.97 1.82
C ASN A 38 -5.01 -16.14 2.57
N LEU A 39 -5.47 -17.17 1.86
CA LEU A 39 -6.04 -18.37 2.47
C LEU A 39 -5.00 -19.15 3.28
N LEU A 40 -3.75 -19.20 2.81
CA LEU A 40 -2.65 -19.86 3.50
C LEU A 40 -2.35 -19.20 4.85
N LEU A 41 -2.47 -17.88 4.93
CA LEU A 41 -2.17 -17.10 6.13
C LEU A 41 -3.34 -17.00 7.13
N ALA A 42 -4.58 -17.07 6.65
CA ALA A 42 -5.79 -16.81 7.44
C ALA A 42 -5.87 -17.64 8.74
N LEU A 43 -5.78 -18.96 8.64
CA LEU A 43 -5.91 -19.85 9.80
C LEU A 43 -4.62 -19.96 10.64
N PRO A 44 -3.46 -20.29 10.05
CA PRO A 44 -2.27 -20.55 10.87
C PRO A 44 -1.60 -19.29 11.41
N VAL A 45 -1.84 -18.11 10.80
CA VAL A 45 -1.19 -16.86 11.20
C VAL A 45 -2.21 -15.84 11.72
N ASP A 46 -3.22 -15.48 10.93
CA ASP A 46 -4.10 -14.36 11.29
C ASP A 46 -4.97 -14.67 12.49
N GLU A 47 -5.58 -15.86 12.56
CA GLU A 47 -6.45 -16.25 13.66
C GLU A 47 -5.75 -16.21 15.03
N PRO A 48 -4.62 -16.92 15.27
CA PRO A 48 -3.92 -16.85 16.55
C PRO A 48 -3.33 -15.45 16.83
N THR A 49 -2.93 -14.71 15.80
CA THR A 49 -2.41 -13.35 15.95
C THR A 49 -3.51 -12.38 16.39
N ASN A 50 -4.67 -12.43 15.75
CA ASN A 50 -5.85 -11.64 16.12
C ASN A 50 -6.30 -11.92 17.56
N ARG A 51 -6.33 -13.20 17.97
CA ARG A 51 -6.72 -13.59 19.33
C ARG A 51 -5.80 -12.95 20.38
N ARG A 52 -4.48 -13.08 20.19
CA ARG A 52 -3.49 -12.43 21.09
C ARG A 52 -3.55 -10.92 21.04
N ALA A 53 -3.88 -10.35 19.87
CA ALA A 53 -4.03 -8.92 19.72
C ALA A 53 -5.21 -8.39 20.54
N ALA A 54 -6.35 -9.09 20.49
CA ALA A 54 -7.51 -8.79 21.31
C ALA A 54 -7.19 -8.87 22.81
N GLU A 55 -6.50 -9.92 23.26
CA GLU A 55 -6.06 -10.08 24.67
C GLU A 55 -5.15 -8.92 25.14
N CYS A 56 -4.38 -8.33 24.23
CA CYS A 56 -3.49 -7.21 24.51
C CYS A 56 -4.10 -5.82 24.27
N ALA A 57 -5.36 -5.73 23.85
CA ALA A 57 -5.99 -4.50 23.36
C ALA A 57 -5.15 -3.81 22.25
N VAL A 58 -4.66 -4.61 21.30
CA VAL A 58 -3.90 -4.18 20.13
C VAL A 58 -4.71 -4.52 18.89
N ASN A 59 -4.76 -3.59 17.93
CA ASN A 59 -5.36 -3.85 16.63
C ASN A 59 -4.32 -4.48 15.70
N TYR A 60 -4.69 -5.60 15.08
CA TYR A 60 -3.92 -6.26 14.03
C TYR A 60 -4.55 -5.97 12.66
N SER A 61 -3.71 -5.73 11.66
CA SER A 61 -4.13 -5.73 10.26
C SER A 61 -3.05 -6.33 9.37
N ARG A 62 -3.48 -7.03 8.32
CA ARG A 62 -2.60 -7.60 7.30
C ARG A 62 -3.06 -7.16 5.91
N PHE A 63 -2.13 -6.71 5.09
CA PHE A 63 -2.32 -6.41 3.68
C PHE A 63 -1.32 -7.21 2.86
N VAL A 64 -1.78 -8.32 2.27
CA VAL A 64 -0.90 -9.30 1.61
C VAL A 64 0.18 -9.76 2.59
N ASP A 65 1.43 -9.36 2.39
CA ASP A 65 2.58 -9.72 3.23
C ASP A 65 2.91 -8.68 4.31
N ASP A 66 2.31 -7.49 4.24
CA ASP A 66 2.53 -6.41 5.21
C ASP A 66 1.62 -6.60 6.43
N ILE A 67 2.22 -6.72 7.61
CA ILE A 67 1.53 -6.83 8.90
C ILE A 67 1.73 -5.54 9.70
N ALA A 68 0.66 -5.02 10.28
CA ALA A 68 0.69 -3.85 11.16
C ALA A 68 -0.01 -4.13 12.50
N PHE A 69 0.57 -3.58 13.57
CA PHE A 69 0.01 -3.61 14.92
C PHE A 69 -0.14 -2.18 15.45
N SER A 70 -1.32 -1.86 15.97
CA SER A 70 -1.61 -0.53 16.54
C SER A 70 -2.06 -0.67 17.99
N GLY A 71 -1.35 -0.04 18.91
CA GLY A 71 -1.65 -0.06 20.34
C GLY A 71 -0.38 0.05 21.20
N SER A 72 -0.55 0.40 22.47
CA SER A 72 0.58 0.61 23.41
C SER A 72 1.39 -0.67 23.66
N LYS A 73 0.76 -1.85 23.52
CA LYS A 73 1.39 -3.16 23.69
C LYS A 73 1.78 -3.83 22.35
N SER A 74 1.71 -3.13 21.23
CA SER A 74 1.94 -3.67 19.87
C SER A 74 3.26 -4.43 19.71
N ALA A 75 4.34 -3.92 20.28
CA ALA A 75 5.66 -4.56 20.22
C ALA A 75 5.68 -6.00 20.79
N LYS A 76 4.79 -6.31 21.75
CA LYS A 76 4.71 -7.65 22.36
C LYS A 76 4.22 -8.71 21.38
N LEU A 77 3.53 -8.33 20.31
CA LEU A 77 2.98 -9.28 19.33
C LEU A 77 3.95 -9.65 18.21
N ILE A 78 5.06 -8.91 18.05
CA ILE A 78 6.02 -9.14 16.97
C ILE A 78 6.59 -10.56 17.02
N SER A 79 7.16 -10.96 18.17
CA SER A 79 7.77 -12.29 18.31
C SER A 79 6.76 -13.43 18.23
N PRO A 80 5.60 -13.38 18.93
CA PRO A 80 4.55 -14.40 18.79
C PRO A 80 4.06 -14.55 17.35
N THR A 81 3.83 -13.45 16.64
CA THR A 81 3.37 -13.49 15.23
C THR A 81 4.44 -14.07 14.32
N ALA A 82 5.70 -13.66 14.49
CA ALA A 82 6.82 -14.23 13.74
C ALA A 82 6.95 -15.75 13.96
N LYS A 83 6.62 -16.24 15.17
CA LYS A 83 6.57 -17.67 15.47
C LYS A 83 5.44 -18.38 14.71
N GLU A 84 4.25 -17.79 14.61
CA GLU A 84 3.16 -18.37 13.80
C GLU A 84 3.51 -18.40 12.30
N ILE A 85 4.12 -17.33 11.77
CA ILE A 85 4.61 -17.30 10.39
C ILE A 85 5.66 -18.41 10.16
N SER A 86 6.59 -18.58 11.09
CA SER A 86 7.59 -19.65 11.01
C SER A 86 6.98 -21.05 11.07
N ARG A 87 5.94 -21.27 11.88
CA ARG A 87 5.22 -22.55 11.94
C ARG A 87 4.46 -22.85 10.65
N ALA A 88 4.02 -21.81 9.94
CA ALA A 88 3.43 -21.94 8.61
C ALA A 88 4.46 -22.21 7.49
N GLY A 89 5.75 -22.38 7.83
CA GLY A 89 6.82 -22.64 6.87
C GLY A 89 7.34 -21.38 6.16
N LEU A 90 6.94 -20.19 6.62
CA LEU A 90 7.31 -18.91 6.01
C LEU A 90 8.41 -18.21 6.81
N ARG A 91 9.11 -17.28 6.17
CA ARG A 91 10.21 -16.52 6.79
C ARG A 91 9.75 -15.09 7.10
N THR A 92 10.36 -14.48 8.12
CA THR A 92 10.17 -13.07 8.44
C THR A 92 11.49 -12.31 8.31
N TRP A 93 11.42 -11.07 7.82
CA TRP A 93 12.59 -10.21 7.67
C TRP A 93 12.73 -9.36 8.92
N ARG A 94 13.78 -9.61 9.71
CA ARG A 94 14.03 -8.90 10.98
C ARG A 94 14.87 -7.62 10.83
N SER A 95 15.28 -7.28 9.61
CA SER A 95 16.05 -6.04 9.35
C SER A 95 15.24 -4.81 9.75
N SER A 96 15.91 -3.78 10.29
CA SER A 96 15.29 -2.49 10.65
C SER A 96 14.59 -1.79 9.48
N ARG A 97 14.96 -2.14 8.23
CA ARG A 97 14.27 -1.65 7.03
C ARG A 97 12.85 -2.21 6.87
N LYS A 98 12.64 -3.47 7.29
CA LYS A 98 11.41 -4.25 7.10
C LYS A 98 10.55 -4.33 8.37
N LEU A 99 11.18 -4.32 9.55
CA LEU A 99 10.51 -4.28 10.84
C LEU A 99 10.73 -2.91 11.48
N LYS A 100 9.64 -2.20 11.75
CA LYS A 100 9.67 -0.87 12.36
C LYS A 100 8.71 -0.81 13.55
N ILE A 101 9.19 -0.20 14.63
CA ILE A 101 8.39 0.17 15.80
C ILE A 101 8.49 1.69 15.90
N THR A 102 7.37 2.38 15.70
CA THR A 102 7.36 3.84 15.62
C THR A 102 6.41 4.41 16.67
N PRO A 103 6.89 5.25 17.60
CA PRO A 103 6.03 5.87 18.61
C PRO A 103 5.07 6.87 17.95
N HIS A 104 3.97 7.20 18.63
CA HIS A 104 2.98 8.16 18.11
C HIS A 104 3.60 9.54 17.80
N SER A 105 4.61 9.97 18.54
CA SER A 105 5.29 11.26 18.32
C SER A 105 6.03 11.33 16.98
N GLN A 106 6.34 10.18 16.38
CA GLN A 106 7.00 10.10 15.08
C GLN A 106 5.99 9.75 13.99
N ARG A 107 6.31 10.12 12.76
CA ARG A 107 5.46 9.84 11.62
C ARG A 107 5.38 8.33 11.35
N GLN A 108 4.17 7.79 11.36
CA GLN A 108 3.89 6.37 11.09
C GLN A 108 3.40 6.20 9.66
N GLU A 109 4.06 5.34 8.89
CA GLU A 109 3.67 5.00 7.52
C GLU A 109 3.32 3.51 7.40
N VAL A 110 2.14 3.22 6.87
CA VAL A 110 1.64 1.86 6.59
C VAL A 110 1.13 1.85 5.15
N THR A 111 1.53 0.88 4.33
CA THR A 111 1.12 0.72 2.92
C THR A 111 1.23 2.00 2.05
N GLY A 112 2.15 2.90 2.40
CA GLY A 112 2.35 4.17 1.70
C GLY A 112 1.39 5.30 2.10
N TYR A 113 0.69 5.13 3.22
CA TYR A 113 -0.14 6.12 3.89
C TYR A 113 0.46 6.51 5.24
N THR A 114 0.39 7.78 5.57
CA THR A 114 0.62 8.28 6.93
C THR A 114 -0.64 8.03 7.73
N VAL A 115 -0.55 7.27 8.81
CA VAL A 115 -1.74 6.84 9.57
C VAL A 115 -2.00 7.70 10.80
N ASN A 116 -0.99 8.42 11.29
CA ASN A 116 -1.10 9.28 12.48
C ASN A 116 -1.07 10.78 12.17
N SER A 117 -1.58 11.18 11.00
CA SER A 117 -1.77 12.61 10.71
C SER A 117 -2.96 13.19 11.46
N ARG A 118 -2.88 14.49 11.78
CA ARG A 118 -3.88 15.25 12.55
C ARG A 118 -5.32 15.12 12.04
N ASN A 119 -5.50 14.97 10.73
CA ASN A 119 -6.82 14.96 10.07
C ASN A 119 -7.19 13.57 9.54
N GLY A 120 -6.73 12.51 10.21
CA GLY A 120 -6.88 11.12 9.73
C GLY A 120 -5.81 10.71 8.72
N PRO A 121 -5.91 9.51 8.12
CA PRO A 121 -4.92 9.00 7.17
C PRO A 121 -4.63 9.94 6.01
N SER A 122 -3.39 9.98 5.55
CA SER A 122 -2.97 10.86 4.46
C SER A 122 -1.93 10.19 3.58
N ILE A 123 -1.90 10.55 2.29
CA ILE A 123 -0.87 10.07 1.37
C ILE A 123 0.52 10.46 1.86
N ALA A 124 1.51 9.56 1.76
CA ALA A 124 2.86 9.85 2.24
C ALA A 124 3.50 11.09 1.59
N ARG A 125 4.36 11.82 2.34
CA ARG A 125 5.01 13.07 1.89
C ARG A 125 5.72 12.91 0.57
N TYR A 126 6.52 11.86 0.40
CA TYR A 126 7.24 11.62 -0.85
C TYR A 126 6.30 11.46 -2.07
N LYS A 127 5.13 10.82 -1.89
CA LYS A 127 4.12 10.70 -2.96
C LYS A 127 3.55 12.07 -3.32
N ARG A 128 3.23 12.90 -2.31
CA ARG A 128 2.75 14.28 -2.53
C ARG A 128 3.80 15.15 -3.22
N ASP A 129 5.06 15.02 -2.82
CA ASP A 129 6.17 15.79 -3.40
C ASP A 129 6.41 15.37 -4.86
N LYS A 130 6.29 14.07 -5.20
CA LYS A 130 6.30 13.61 -6.60
C LYS A 130 5.17 14.21 -7.44
N ILE A 131 3.96 14.37 -6.90
CA ILE A 131 2.85 15.00 -7.61
C ILE A 131 3.14 16.48 -7.86
N ARG A 132 3.63 17.20 -6.84
CA ARG A 132 4.01 18.62 -6.98
C ARG A 132 5.13 18.83 -7.98
N ALA A 133 6.14 17.96 -7.96
CA ALA A 133 7.23 17.98 -8.92
C ALA A 133 6.72 17.72 -10.34
N ALA A 134 5.80 16.76 -10.52
CA ALA A 134 5.18 16.49 -11.82
C ALA A 134 4.37 17.69 -12.33
N ILE A 135 3.57 18.34 -11.47
CA ILE A 135 2.83 19.57 -11.81
C ILE A 135 3.81 20.67 -12.23
N HIS A 136 4.89 20.89 -11.46
CA HIS A 136 5.90 21.88 -11.81
C HIS A 136 6.59 21.56 -13.14
N GLY A 137 6.87 20.28 -13.39
CA GLY A 137 7.48 19.76 -14.60
C GLY A 137 6.68 20.04 -15.87
N LEU A 138 5.36 20.24 -15.77
CA LEU A 138 4.51 20.58 -16.92
C LEU A 138 4.97 21.85 -17.65
N LYS A 139 5.71 22.75 -17.00
CA LYS A 139 6.26 23.96 -17.65
C LYS A 139 7.29 23.63 -18.73
N PHE A 140 8.01 22.53 -18.60
CA PHE A 140 9.15 22.19 -19.45
C PHE A 140 8.81 21.22 -20.59
N ILE A 141 7.62 20.61 -20.56
CA ILE A 141 7.17 19.70 -21.61
C ILE A 141 6.84 20.52 -22.87
N GLN A 142 7.42 20.20 -24.02
CA GLN A 142 7.16 20.95 -25.26
C GLN A 142 6.12 20.25 -26.15
N ARG A 143 6.24 18.93 -26.28
CA ARG A 143 5.35 18.11 -27.12
C ARG A 143 3.96 17.97 -26.51
N LYS A 144 2.92 18.17 -27.32
CA LYS A 144 1.52 18.06 -26.91
C LYS A 144 1.16 16.67 -26.39
N ASP A 145 1.59 15.61 -27.08
CA ASP A 145 1.27 14.23 -26.65
C ASP A 145 1.84 13.89 -25.27
N ASP A 146 3.06 14.37 -24.98
CA ASP A 146 3.71 14.16 -23.69
C ASP A 146 3.04 14.99 -22.60
N LEU A 147 2.54 16.19 -22.94
CA LEU A 147 1.75 17.02 -22.04
C LEU A 147 0.43 16.32 -21.68
N ASP A 148 -0.28 15.79 -22.66
CA ASP A 148 -1.56 15.10 -22.45
C ASP A 148 -1.37 13.83 -21.60
N LYS A 149 -0.31 13.05 -21.86
CA LYS A 149 0.05 11.89 -21.02
C LYS A 149 0.36 12.31 -19.59
N ALA A 150 1.14 13.39 -19.41
CA ALA A 150 1.49 13.89 -18.08
C ALA A 150 0.26 14.40 -17.32
N LEU A 151 -0.65 15.10 -18.00
CA LEU A 151 -1.90 15.58 -17.41
C LEU A 151 -2.78 14.43 -16.92
N ARG A 152 -3.04 13.43 -17.77
CA ARG A 152 -3.80 12.23 -17.36
C ARG A 152 -3.18 11.53 -16.15
N SER A 153 -1.85 11.41 -16.12
CA SER A 153 -1.12 10.81 -15.00
C SER A 153 -1.26 11.64 -13.72
N ILE A 154 -1.12 12.97 -13.80
CA ILE A 154 -1.27 13.88 -12.66
C ILE A 154 -2.71 13.85 -12.14
N GLU A 155 -3.71 13.90 -13.00
CA GLU A 155 -5.13 13.84 -12.64
C GLU A 155 -5.45 12.54 -11.91
N GLY A 156 -5.02 11.39 -12.44
CA GLY A 156 -5.19 10.10 -11.75
C GLY A 156 -4.56 10.09 -10.36
N ARG A 157 -3.35 10.65 -10.21
CA ARG A 157 -2.69 10.78 -8.91
C ARG A 157 -3.44 11.72 -7.95
N ILE A 158 -3.99 12.83 -8.44
CA ILE A 158 -4.79 13.76 -7.63
C ILE A 158 -6.10 13.11 -7.20
N ASN A 159 -6.76 12.35 -8.07
CA ASN A 159 -7.99 11.64 -7.76
C ASN A 159 -7.75 10.60 -6.64
N HIS A 160 -6.66 9.84 -6.72
CA HIS A 160 -6.26 8.95 -5.62
C HIS A 160 -5.98 9.70 -4.31
N VAL A 161 -5.38 10.90 -4.37
CA VAL A 161 -5.21 11.74 -3.18
C VAL A 161 -6.55 12.23 -2.65
N GLN A 162 -7.54 12.47 -3.50
CA GLN A 162 -8.86 12.94 -3.09
C GLN A 162 -9.60 11.92 -2.24
N GLU A 163 -9.51 10.63 -2.57
CA GLU A 163 -10.14 9.54 -1.80
C GLU A 163 -9.69 9.51 -0.34
N VAL A 164 -8.44 9.87 -0.09
CA VAL A 164 -7.82 9.78 1.25
C VAL A 164 -7.76 11.14 1.95
N ASN A 165 -7.47 12.20 1.20
CA ASN A 165 -7.29 13.55 1.73
C ASN A 165 -7.81 14.61 0.74
N PRO A 166 -9.13 14.90 0.78
CA PRO A 166 -9.77 15.87 -0.12
C PRO A 166 -9.14 17.27 -0.06
N GLY A 167 -8.69 17.69 1.13
CA GLY A 167 -8.06 19.00 1.33
C GLY A 167 -6.74 19.14 0.57
N SER A 168 -5.88 18.12 0.62
CA SER A 168 -4.64 18.08 -0.15
C SER A 168 -4.89 18.03 -1.65
N ALA A 169 -5.89 17.25 -2.09
CA ALA A 169 -6.26 17.17 -3.50
C ALA A 169 -6.73 18.52 -4.05
N ARG A 170 -7.58 19.24 -3.32
CA ARG A 170 -8.02 20.61 -3.70
C ARG A 170 -6.84 21.56 -3.88
N ARG A 171 -5.85 21.51 -2.97
CA ARG A 171 -4.63 22.33 -3.09
C ARG A 171 -3.82 21.99 -4.34
N MET A 172 -3.68 20.69 -4.65
CA MET A 172 -2.97 20.23 -5.85
C MET A 172 -3.69 20.62 -7.14
N ARG A 173 -5.03 20.55 -7.19
CA ARG A 173 -5.82 21.01 -8.35
C ARG A 173 -5.61 22.50 -8.61
N ARG A 174 -5.71 23.32 -7.58
CA ARG A 174 -5.41 24.77 -7.70
C ARG A 174 -3.99 25.03 -8.22
N GLN A 175 -3.00 24.25 -7.78
CA GLN A 175 -1.64 24.37 -8.28
C GLN A 175 -1.52 23.97 -9.76
N LEU A 176 -2.21 22.90 -10.16
CA LEU A 176 -2.28 22.45 -11.56
C LEU A 176 -2.92 23.52 -12.46
N GLU A 177 -4.09 24.03 -12.09
CA GLU A 177 -4.79 25.10 -12.81
C GLU A 177 -3.93 26.35 -12.97
N LYS A 178 -3.27 26.81 -11.90
CA LYS A 178 -2.34 27.95 -11.96
C LYS A 178 -1.19 27.70 -12.95
N THR A 179 -0.64 26.49 -12.94
CA THR A 179 0.48 26.13 -13.82
C THR A 179 0.05 26.09 -15.29
N LEU A 180 -1.14 25.55 -15.56
CA LEU A 180 -1.72 25.52 -16.90
C LEU A 180 -2.03 26.93 -17.43
N LYS A 181 -2.61 27.81 -16.60
CA LYS A 181 -2.83 29.22 -16.95
C LYS A 181 -1.52 29.95 -17.27
N ALA A 182 -0.51 29.80 -16.42
CA ALA A 182 0.80 30.41 -16.66
C ALA A 182 1.43 29.92 -17.97
N ARG A 183 1.30 28.62 -18.27
CA ARG A 183 1.75 28.04 -19.54
C ARG A 183 0.99 28.59 -20.75
N ALA A 184 -0.34 28.68 -20.67
CA ALA A 184 -1.16 29.23 -21.74
C ALA A 184 -0.78 30.69 -22.06
N ASN A 185 -0.53 31.50 -21.02
CA ASN A 185 -0.08 32.89 -21.19
C ASN A 185 1.28 33.00 -21.89
N ILE A 186 2.21 32.07 -21.62
CA ILE A 186 3.51 32.00 -22.31
C ILE A 186 3.33 31.62 -23.78
N VAL A 187 2.49 30.61 -24.06
CA VAL A 187 2.22 30.14 -25.44
C VAL A 187 1.48 31.19 -26.27
N LEU A 188 0.56 31.94 -25.65
CA LEU A 188 -0.22 33.01 -26.30
C LEU A 188 0.51 34.36 -26.37
N GLY A 189 1.74 34.46 -25.85
CA GLY A 189 2.54 35.69 -25.90
C GLY A 189 2.04 36.84 -25.03
N ILE A 190 1.17 36.59 -24.05
CA ILE A 190 0.50 37.63 -23.24
C ILE A 190 1.39 38.10 -22.06
N GLY A 191 2.58 37.54 -21.89
CA GLY A 191 3.46 37.81 -20.74
C GLY A 191 4.82 38.41 -21.11
N ALA A 192 4.84 39.61 -21.71
CA ALA A 192 6.01 40.48 -21.78
C ALA A 192 5.61 41.93 -22.09
N ARG A 193 5.03 42.63 -21.11
CA ARG A 193 5.15 44.09 -20.91
C ARG A 193 5.09 44.40 -19.44
#